data_AF-A0A849PKG5-F1
#
_entry.id   AF-A0A849PKG5-F1
#
_cell.length_a   1.000
_cell.length_b   1.000
_cell.length_c   1.000
_cell.angle_alpha   90.00
_cell.angle_beta   90.00
_cell.angle_gamma   90.00
#
_symmetry.space_group_name_H-M   'P 1'
#
loop_
_entity.id
_entity.type
_entity.pdbx_description
1 polymer ?
#
loop_
_entity_poly.entity_id
_entity_poly.type
_entity_poly.pdbx_seq_one_letter_code
_entity_poly.pdbx_strand_id
1 'polypeptide(L)'
;MRTTQIRSGWGYDLRLKIEGLKDGWEHEVFGAVDLFNKNINAIYKDMGFTTFRDIKIAKEITRGRLTSLDVIVERGNGKKQSLSSLNDTERLTIRLIFQIAAKEIYIPDFPLFVIDDNMRTYDLEQYDSITRYLEEIADYVLTSQLVPRSEQGDLSIEYGFN
;
A
#
# COMPACT_ATOMS: atom_id res chain seq x y z
N MET A 1 -32.65 -37.96 27.35
CA MET A 1 -32.46 -37.87 25.87
C MET A 1 -32.70 -36.42 25.38
N ARG A 2 -31.96 -35.41 25.88
CA ARG A 2 -32.11 -33.98 25.50
C ARG A 2 -30.78 -33.25 25.23
N THR A 3 -29.65 -33.90 25.46
CA THR A 3 -28.32 -33.27 25.43
C THR A 3 -27.69 -33.23 24.03
N THR A 4 -28.07 -34.14 23.14
CA THR A 4 -27.50 -34.25 21.78
C THR A 4 -28.05 -33.20 20.81
N GLN A 5 -29.32 -32.82 20.97
CA GLN A 5 -30.04 -31.93 20.05
C GLN A 5 -29.69 -30.44 20.25
N ILE A 6 -29.30 -30.07 21.47
CA ILE A 6 -28.85 -28.71 21.78
C ILE A 6 -27.48 -28.49 21.13
N ARG A 7 -26.50 -29.39 21.32
CA ARG A 7 -25.14 -29.26 20.77
C ARG A 7 -25.10 -29.17 19.23
N SER A 8 -26.01 -29.81 18.51
CA SER A 8 -26.07 -29.75 17.04
C SER A 8 -26.57 -28.40 16.52
N GLY A 9 -27.48 -27.73 17.25
CA GLY A 9 -28.00 -26.40 16.87
C GLY A 9 -26.94 -25.30 16.99
N TRP A 10 -26.15 -25.31 18.07
CA TRP A 10 -25.03 -24.37 18.25
C TRP A 10 -23.94 -24.54 17.19
N GLY A 11 -23.61 -25.77 16.83
CA GLY A 11 -22.60 -26.04 15.81
C GLY A 11 -23.00 -25.56 14.40
N TYR A 12 -24.29 -25.60 14.08
CA TYR A 12 -24.81 -25.11 12.81
C TYR A 12 -24.86 -23.58 12.76
N ASP A 13 -25.37 -22.93 13.81
CA ASP A 13 -25.42 -21.46 13.91
C ASP A 13 -24.01 -20.84 13.88
N LEU A 14 -23.04 -21.42 14.59
CA LEU A 14 -21.66 -20.98 14.55
C LEU A 14 -21.03 -21.13 13.16
N ARG A 15 -21.32 -22.22 12.44
CA ARG A 15 -20.82 -22.40 11.06
C ARG A 15 -21.40 -21.35 10.11
N LEU A 16 -22.70 -21.08 10.19
CA LEU A 16 -23.32 -20.03 9.37
C LEU A 16 -22.74 -18.65 9.67
N LYS A 17 -22.53 -18.31 10.94
CA LYS A 17 -21.88 -17.06 11.33
C LYS A 17 -20.45 -16.94 10.80
N ILE A 18 -19.68 -18.02 10.89
CA ILE A 18 -18.31 -18.06 10.36
C ILE A 18 -18.31 -17.85 8.84
N GLU A 19 -19.20 -18.53 8.11
CA GLU A 19 -19.28 -18.34 6.65
C GLU A 19 -19.73 -16.91 6.29
N GLY A 20 -20.71 -16.34 7.00
CA GLY A 20 -21.11 -14.95 6.78
C GLY A 20 -19.99 -13.94 7.06
N LEU A 21 -19.17 -14.16 8.09
CA LEU A 21 -17.99 -13.32 8.37
C LEU A 21 -16.91 -13.46 7.29
N LYS A 22 -16.71 -14.66 6.74
CA LYS A 22 -15.79 -14.87 5.61
C LYS A 22 -16.27 -14.15 4.36
N ASP A 23 -17.55 -14.28 4.03
CA ASP A 23 -18.16 -13.61 2.87
C ASP A 23 -18.04 -12.09 3.00
N GLY A 24 -18.33 -11.54 4.19
CA GLY A 24 -18.15 -10.11 4.47
C GLY A 24 -16.70 -9.66 4.35
N TRP A 25 -15.75 -10.41 4.92
CA TRP A 25 -14.33 -10.10 4.79
C TRP A 25 -13.84 -10.14 3.33
N GLU A 26 -14.25 -11.15 2.55
CA GLU A 26 -13.88 -11.25 1.13
C GLU A 26 -14.44 -10.07 0.32
N HIS A 27 -15.68 -9.66 0.60
CA HIS A 27 -16.30 -8.51 -0.03
C HIS A 27 -15.49 -7.21 0.20
N GLU A 28 -15.14 -6.93 1.46
CA GLU A 28 -14.35 -5.75 1.82
C GLU A 28 -12.96 -5.78 1.18
N VAL A 29 -12.28 -6.93 1.21
CA VAL A 29 -10.96 -7.08 0.58
C VAL A 29 -11.04 -6.88 -0.93
N PHE A 30 -12.08 -7.39 -1.59
CA PHE A 30 -12.22 -7.24 -3.03
C PHE A 30 -12.46 -5.79 -3.41
N GLY A 31 -13.33 -5.09 -2.67
CA GLY A 31 -13.56 -3.66 -2.85
C GLY A 31 -12.28 -2.84 -2.64
N ALA A 32 -11.51 -3.14 -1.61
CA ALA A 32 -10.21 -2.51 -1.38
C ALA A 32 -9.25 -2.76 -2.55
N VAL A 33 -9.08 -4.00 -2.99
CA VAL A 33 -8.20 -4.34 -4.12
C VAL A 33 -8.59 -3.57 -5.39
N ASP A 34 -9.88 -3.46 -5.68
CA ASP A 34 -10.37 -2.77 -6.87
C ASP A 34 -10.10 -1.25 -6.77
N LEU A 35 -10.26 -0.65 -5.59
CA LEU A 35 -9.90 0.75 -5.34
C LEU A 35 -8.39 1.00 -5.50
N PHE A 36 -7.54 0.15 -4.92
CA PHE A 36 -6.09 0.27 -5.08
C PHE A 36 -5.69 0.14 -6.55
N ASN A 37 -6.16 -0.90 -7.25
CA ASN A 37 -5.82 -1.13 -8.65
C ASN A 37 -6.28 0.02 -9.57
N LYS A 38 -7.32 0.76 -9.18
CA LYS A 38 -7.76 1.96 -9.90
C LYS A 38 -6.81 3.14 -9.76
N ASN A 39 -6.13 3.28 -8.61
CA ASN A 39 -5.35 4.47 -8.27
C ASN A 39 -3.83 4.29 -8.41
N ILE A 40 -3.27 3.12 -8.06
CA ILE A 40 -1.80 2.94 -7.94
C ILE A 40 -1.02 3.25 -9.22
N ASN A 41 -1.57 2.95 -10.40
CA ASN A 41 -0.90 3.25 -11.67
C ASN A 41 -0.95 4.75 -12.03
N ALA A 42 -1.95 5.49 -11.57
CA ALA A 42 -2.02 6.94 -11.76
C ALA A 42 -0.98 7.62 -10.87
N ILE A 43 -1.01 7.34 -9.56
CA ILE A 43 -0.03 7.80 -8.58
C ILE A 43 1.41 7.53 -9.06
N TYR A 44 1.69 6.32 -9.54
CA TYR A 44 3.01 5.95 -10.06
C TYR A 44 3.49 6.86 -11.20
N LYS A 45 2.60 7.17 -12.15
CA LYS A 45 2.91 7.99 -13.33
C LYS A 45 2.98 9.47 -12.98
N ASP A 46 2.12 9.94 -12.08
CA ASP A 46 2.07 11.34 -11.65
C ASP A 46 3.32 11.71 -10.85
N MET A 47 3.91 10.76 -10.11
CA MET A 47 5.25 10.89 -9.52
C MET A 47 6.40 10.80 -10.54
N GLY A 48 6.11 10.62 -11.83
CA GLY A 48 7.11 10.64 -12.91
C GLY A 48 7.86 9.32 -13.16
N PHE A 49 7.48 8.22 -12.50
CA PHE A 49 8.16 6.95 -12.69
C PHE A 49 7.73 6.24 -13.98
N THR A 50 8.69 5.56 -14.64
CA THR A 50 8.49 4.93 -15.95
C THR A 50 8.95 3.47 -16.05
N THR A 51 9.57 2.94 -14.99
CA THR A 51 10.15 1.58 -14.94
C THR A 51 9.11 0.48 -15.15
N PHE A 52 7.91 0.65 -14.59
CA PHE A 52 6.80 -0.29 -14.70
C PHE A 52 5.73 0.25 -15.65
N ARG A 53 5.27 -0.62 -16.53
CA ARG A 53 4.14 -0.37 -17.42
C ARG A 53 2.82 -0.49 -16.68
N ASP A 54 2.73 -1.47 -15.78
CA ASP A 54 1.54 -1.77 -14.99
C ASP A 54 1.94 -2.30 -13.61
N ILE A 55 1.16 -1.93 -12.59
CA ILE A 55 1.24 -2.41 -11.22
C ILE A 55 -0.16 -2.87 -10.82
N LYS A 56 -0.29 -4.08 -10.27
CA LYS A 56 -1.59 -4.58 -9.81
C LYS A 56 -1.48 -5.48 -8.60
N ILE A 57 -2.49 -5.44 -7.75
CA ILE A 57 -2.79 -6.47 -6.77
C ILE A 57 -3.61 -7.56 -7.47
N ALA A 58 -3.04 -8.75 -7.57
CA ALA A 58 -3.67 -9.95 -8.08
C ALA A 58 -4.33 -10.73 -6.93
N LYS A 59 -5.56 -11.17 -7.16
CA LYS A 59 -6.33 -12.04 -6.26
C LYS A 59 -6.11 -13.49 -6.67
N GLU A 60 -5.65 -14.33 -5.76
CA GLU A 60 -5.64 -15.78 -5.96
C GLU A 60 -6.89 -16.40 -5.32
N ILE A 61 -7.68 -17.11 -6.13
CA ILE A 61 -8.93 -17.72 -5.68
C ILE A 61 -8.85 -19.23 -5.88
N THR A 62 -8.97 -19.98 -4.78
CA THR A 62 -9.02 -21.45 -4.82
C THR A 62 -10.34 -21.92 -4.25
N ARG A 63 -11.07 -22.75 -5.01
CA ARG A 63 -12.40 -23.28 -4.60
C ARG A 63 -13.39 -22.17 -4.20
N GLY A 64 -13.36 -21.05 -4.93
CA GLY A 64 -14.26 -19.92 -4.70
C GLY A 64 -13.93 -19.05 -3.50
N ARG A 65 -12.77 -19.25 -2.85
CA ARG A 65 -12.31 -18.45 -1.71
C ARG A 65 -10.98 -17.77 -2.01
N LEU A 66 -10.80 -16.56 -1.50
CA LEU A 66 -9.53 -15.85 -1.56
C LEU A 66 -8.48 -16.60 -0.74
N THR A 67 -7.36 -16.96 -1.37
CA THR A 67 -6.25 -17.65 -0.69
C THR A 67 -5.04 -16.76 -0.49
N SER A 68 -4.78 -15.84 -1.42
CA SER A 68 -3.66 -14.93 -1.33
C SER A 68 -3.90 -13.65 -2.15
N LEU A 69 -3.12 -12.63 -1.82
CA LEU A 69 -2.98 -11.40 -2.60
C LEU A 69 -1.51 -11.23 -2.92
N ASP A 70 -1.20 -11.00 -4.20
CA ASP A 70 0.15 -10.73 -4.67
C ASP A 70 0.20 -9.42 -5.43
N VAL A 71 1.27 -8.65 -5.25
CA VAL A 71 1.54 -7.51 -6.14
C VAL A 71 2.40 -7.98 -7.31
N ILE A 72 1.87 -7.78 -8.51
CA ILE A 72 2.52 -8.08 -9.77
C ILE A 72 2.82 -6.77 -10.47
N VAL A 73 4.07 -6.62 -10.91
CA VAL A 73 4.49 -5.51 -11.77
C VAL A 73 4.82 -6.04 -13.15
N GLU A 74 4.56 -5.23 -14.17
CA GLU A 74 4.89 -5.52 -15.56
C GLU A 74 5.83 -4.45 -16.11
N ARG A 75 6.92 -4.86 -16.76
CA ARG A 75 7.85 -3.94 -17.43
C ARG A 75 7.43 -3.62 -18.87
N GLY A 76 8.04 -2.61 -19.47
CA GLY A 76 7.76 -2.22 -20.87
C GLY A 76 7.91 -3.37 -21.89
N ASN A 77 8.79 -4.34 -21.63
CA ASN A 77 8.97 -5.53 -22.46
C ASN A 77 7.93 -6.65 -22.22
N GLY A 78 6.91 -6.42 -21.38
CA GLY A 78 5.87 -7.38 -21.04
C GLY A 78 6.26 -8.41 -19.99
N LYS A 79 7.49 -8.36 -19.43
CA LYS A 79 7.90 -9.26 -18.35
C LYS A 79 7.13 -8.92 -17.07
N LYS A 80 6.44 -9.92 -16.51
CA LYS A 80 5.76 -9.85 -15.21
C LYS A 80 6.64 -10.36 -14.09
N GLN A 81 6.61 -9.68 -12.95
CA GLN A 81 7.48 -9.93 -11.80
C GLN A 81 6.71 -9.80 -10.49
N SER A 82 7.04 -10.65 -9.53
CA SER A 82 6.61 -10.50 -8.13
C SER A 82 7.50 -9.48 -7.41
N LEU A 83 7.00 -8.92 -6.30
CA LEU A 83 7.77 -8.01 -5.43
C LEU A 83 9.11 -8.58 -4.98
N SER A 84 9.17 -9.89 -4.72
CA SER A 84 10.40 -10.57 -4.26
C SER A 84 11.55 -10.51 -5.28
N SER A 85 11.24 -10.26 -6.55
CA SER A 85 12.24 -10.17 -7.62
C SER A 85 12.66 -8.73 -7.97
N LEU A 86 12.16 -7.75 -7.23
CA LEU A 86 12.47 -6.33 -7.42
C LEU A 86 13.67 -5.91 -6.59
N ASN A 87 14.43 -4.93 -7.07
CA ASN A 87 15.52 -4.33 -6.30
C ASN A 87 14.97 -3.45 -5.16
N ASP A 88 15.85 -2.93 -4.30
CA ASP A 88 15.45 -2.17 -3.12
C ASP A 88 14.70 -0.88 -3.46
N THR A 89 15.20 -0.08 -4.41
CA THR A 89 14.54 1.15 -4.88
C THR A 89 13.16 0.86 -5.48
N GLU A 90 13.04 -0.20 -6.28
CA GLU A 90 11.78 -0.62 -6.89
C GLU A 90 10.78 -1.06 -5.81
N ARG A 91 11.21 -1.88 -4.84
CA ARG A 91 10.35 -2.30 -3.71
C ARG A 91 9.92 -1.11 -2.87
N LEU A 92 10.82 -0.16 -2.61
CA LEU A 92 10.51 1.05 -1.89
C LEU A 92 9.46 1.89 -2.63
N THR A 93 9.62 2.04 -3.94
CA THR A 93 8.69 2.78 -4.80
C THR A 93 7.30 2.18 -4.76
N ILE A 94 7.20 0.85 -4.85
CA ILE A 94 5.90 0.18 -4.69
C ILE A 94 5.31 0.43 -3.30
N ARG A 95 6.10 0.35 -2.22
CA ARG A 95 5.60 0.62 -0.87
C ARG A 95 5.03 2.04 -0.74
N LEU A 96 5.76 3.04 -1.25
CA LEU A 96 5.34 4.43 -1.20
C LEU A 96 4.01 4.66 -1.93
N ILE A 97 3.88 4.14 -3.16
CA ILE A 97 2.63 4.24 -3.94
C ILE A 97 1.45 3.66 -3.17
N PHE A 98 1.65 2.51 -2.50
CA PHE A 98 0.59 1.88 -1.73
C PHE A 98 0.22 2.69 -0.49
N GLN A 99 1.19 3.31 0.19
CA GLN A 99 0.92 4.21 1.31
C GLN A 99 0.16 5.46 0.88
N ILE A 100 0.52 6.05 -0.26
CA ILE A 100 -0.19 7.17 -0.88
C ILE A 100 -1.62 6.76 -1.23
N ALA A 101 -1.79 5.65 -1.95
CA ALA A 101 -3.11 5.14 -2.32
C ALA A 101 -3.99 4.89 -1.09
N ALA A 102 -3.42 4.33 -0.01
CA ALA A 102 -4.14 4.13 1.24
C ALA A 102 -4.58 5.46 1.87
N LYS A 103 -3.72 6.48 1.86
CA LYS A 103 -4.08 7.83 2.34
C LYS A 103 -5.26 8.38 1.56
N GLU A 104 -5.17 8.40 0.23
CA GLU A 104 -6.22 8.95 -0.64
C GLU A 104 -7.55 8.20 -0.52
N ILE A 105 -7.51 6.87 -0.37
CA ILE A 105 -8.73 6.04 -0.30
C ILE A 105 -9.41 6.16 1.07
N TYR A 106 -8.65 6.12 2.16
CA TYR A 106 -9.23 5.95 3.50
C TYR A 106 -9.26 7.22 4.35
N ILE A 107 -8.31 8.14 4.12
CA ILE A 107 -8.13 9.36 4.92
C ILE A 107 -7.71 10.55 4.03
N PRO A 108 -8.46 10.87 2.96
CA PRO A 108 -8.05 11.86 1.97
C PRO A 108 -7.73 13.23 2.59
N ASP A 109 -8.55 13.68 3.54
CA ASP A 109 -8.45 14.99 4.18
C ASP A 109 -7.44 15.04 5.34
N PHE A 110 -6.71 13.95 5.61
CA PHE A 110 -5.72 13.95 6.67
C PHE A 110 -4.49 14.79 6.25
N PRO A 111 -4.07 15.79 7.05
CA PRO A 111 -3.13 16.81 6.57
C PRO A 111 -1.67 16.36 6.57
N LEU A 112 -1.35 15.24 7.22
CA LEU A 112 0.03 14.79 7.38
C LEU A 112 0.34 13.58 6.49
N PHE A 113 1.54 13.57 5.92
CA PHE A 113 2.14 12.37 5.34
C PHE A 113 3.54 12.17 5.92
N VAL A 114 3.81 11.00 6.50
CA VAL A 114 5.09 10.70 7.17
C VAL A 114 5.87 9.69 6.37
N ILE A 115 7.13 10.00 6.08
CA ILE A 115 8.06 9.17 5.35
C ILE A 115 9.28 8.92 6.22
N ASP A 116 9.56 7.64 6.48
CA ASP A 116 10.76 7.22 7.18
C ASP A 116 11.98 7.18 6.23
N ASP A 117 13.20 7.10 6.77
CA ASP A 117 14.59 7.24 6.21
C ASP A 117 14.93 6.50 4.88
N ASN A 118 13.94 5.98 4.20
CA ASN A 118 14.08 5.30 2.92
C ASN A 118 14.35 6.24 1.75
N MET A 119 14.13 7.56 1.89
CA MET A 119 14.25 8.52 0.79
C MET A 119 15.65 8.64 0.19
N ARG A 120 16.70 8.28 0.94
CA ARG A 120 18.10 8.29 0.46
C ARG A 120 18.38 7.29 -0.67
N THR A 121 17.46 6.37 -0.89
CA THR A 121 17.56 5.36 -1.96
C THR A 121 17.22 5.95 -3.33
N TYR A 122 16.55 7.11 -3.36
CA TYR A 122 16.20 7.84 -4.57
C TYR A 122 17.33 8.79 -4.98
N ASP A 123 17.47 9.00 -6.28
CA ASP A 123 18.27 10.12 -6.77
C ASP A 123 17.54 11.45 -6.52
N LEU A 124 18.23 12.58 -6.74
CA LEU A 124 17.69 13.91 -6.47
C LEU A 124 16.44 14.22 -7.30
N GLU A 125 16.41 13.80 -8.58
CA GLU A 125 15.26 14.03 -9.46
C GLU A 125 14.02 13.27 -8.97
N GLN A 126 14.21 12.01 -8.56
CA GLN A 126 13.17 11.18 -7.99
C GLN A 126 12.67 11.74 -6.65
N TYR A 127 13.59 12.18 -5.79
CA TYR A 127 13.25 12.80 -4.51
C TYR A 127 12.39 14.05 -4.69
N ASP A 128 12.78 14.95 -5.60
CA ASP A 128 12.06 16.18 -5.88
C ASP A 128 10.68 15.89 -6.47
N SER A 129 10.59 14.91 -7.37
CA SER A 129 9.31 14.49 -7.97
C SER A 129 8.33 13.92 -6.94
N ILE A 130 8.83 13.04 -6.07
CA ILE A 130 8.04 12.47 -4.97
C ILE A 130 7.57 13.57 -4.02
N THR A 131 8.48 14.46 -3.60
CA THR A 131 8.16 15.51 -2.63
C THR A 131 7.09 16.45 -3.18
N ARG A 132 7.22 16.87 -4.45
CA ARG A 132 6.22 17.69 -5.13
C ARG A 132 4.85 17.02 -5.19
N TYR A 133 4.79 15.74 -5.53
CA TYR A 133 3.52 15.01 -5.52
C TYR A 133 2.89 14.99 -4.13
N LEU A 134 3.71 14.78 -3.08
CA LEU A 134 3.23 14.70 -1.72
C LEU A 134 2.72 16.04 -1.18
N GLU A 135 3.34 17.16 -1.58
CA GLU A 135 2.88 18.52 -1.29
C GLU A 135 1.52 18.84 -1.92
N GLU A 136 1.15 18.17 -3.02
CA GLU A 136 -0.18 18.32 -3.62
C GLU A 136 -1.28 17.58 -2.86
N ILE A 137 -0.93 16.52 -2.10
CA ILE A 137 -1.89 15.62 -1.45
C ILE A 137 -1.90 15.72 0.09
N ALA A 138 -0.99 16.50 0.67
CA ALA A 138 -0.88 16.70 2.11
C ALA A 138 -0.39 18.13 2.44
N ASP A 139 -0.95 18.72 3.48
CA ASP A 139 -0.53 20.04 3.97
C ASP A 139 0.89 20.01 4.55
N TYR A 140 1.29 18.87 5.13
CA TYR A 140 2.60 18.68 5.74
C TYR A 140 3.19 17.31 5.39
N VAL A 141 4.41 17.33 4.86
CA VAL A 141 5.21 16.14 4.61
C VAL A 141 6.32 16.09 5.65
N LEU A 142 6.33 15.03 6.48
CA LEU A 142 7.33 14.80 7.51
C LEU A 142 8.29 13.72 7.03
N THR A 143 9.54 14.09 6.76
CA THR A 143 10.59 13.15 6.39
C THR A 143 11.54 12.93 7.56
N SER A 144 11.82 11.69 7.92
CA SER A 144 12.97 11.37 8.78
C SER A 144 14.20 11.07 7.92
N GLN A 145 15.39 11.45 8.40
CA GLN A 145 16.66 11.07 7.79
C GLN A 145 17.68 10.74 8.87
N LEU A 146 18.46 9.66 8.68
CA LEU A 146 19.55 9.30 9.59
C LEU A 146 20.74 10.25 9.43
N VAL A 147 20.78 11.32 10.20
CA VAL A 147 21.94 12.21 10.26
C VAL A 147 23.10 11.47 10.96
N PRO A 148 24.33 11.41 10.39
CA PRO A 148 25.50 10.86 11.07
C PRO A 148 25.69 11.48 12.45
N ARG A 149 26.15 10.71 13.45
CA ARG A 149 26.35 11.23 14.82
C ARG A 149 27.25 12.47 14.88
N SER A 150 28.18 12.62 13.94
CA SER A 150 29.06 13.80 13.82
C SER A 150 28.34 15.06 13.34
N GLU A 151 27.18 14.91 12.71
CA GLU A 151 26.35 15.98 12.15
C GLU A 151 25.05 16.17 12.94
N GLN A 152 24.81 15.34 13.96
CA GLN A 152 23.70 15.50 14.90
C GLN A 152 23.94 16.74 15.77
N GLY A 153 23.27 17.83 15.43
CA GLY A 153 23.22 19.06 16.22
C GLY A 153 21.98 19.12 17.12
N ASP A 154 21.76 20.30 17.73
CA ASP A 154 20.48 20.63 18.36
C ASP A 154 19.35 20.60 17.32
N LEU A 155 18.10 20.41 17.77
CA LEU A 155 16.91 20.40 16.90
C LEU A 155 16.85 21.68 16.04
N SER A 156 17.00 21.54 14.72
CA SER A 156 16.72 22.60 13.75
C SER A 156 15.36 22.36 13.09
N ILE A 157 14.57 23.43 12.93
CA ILE A 157 13.33 23.41 12.16
C ILE A 157 13.56 24.31 10.95
N GLU A 158 13.63 23.71 9.77
CA GLU A 158 13.77 24.43 8.50
C GLU A 158 12.41 24.48 7.80
N TYR A 159 11.99 25.68 7.43
CA TYR A 159 10.78 25.90 6.64
C TYR A 159 11.20 26.20 5.21
N GLY A 160 10.82 25.34 4.26
CA GLY A 160 11.02 25.56 2.83
C GLY A 160 9.69 25.84 2.12
N PHE A 161 9.57 27.02 1.50
CA PHE A 161 8.78 27.22 0.29
C PHE A 161 9.82 27.38 -0.83
N ASN A 162 10.02 26.35 -1.65
CA ASN A 162 10.83 26.47 -2.88
C ASN A 162 9.93 26.84 -4.06
#